data_AF-A0AAC9RR57-F1
#
_entry.id   AF-A0AAC9RR57-F1
#
_cell.length_a   1.000
_cell.length_b   1.000
_cell.length_c   1.000
_cell.angle_alpha   90.00
_cell.angle_beta   90.00
_cell.angle_gamma   90.00
#
_symmetry.space_group_name_H-M   'P 1'
#
loop_
_entity.id
_entity.type
_entity.pdbx_description
1 polymer ?
#
loop_
_entity_poly.entity_id
_entity_poly.type
_entity_poly.pdbx_seq_one_letter_code
_entity_poly.pdbx_strand_id
1 'polypeptide(L)'
;MGDNQVITKIIEKYYLEINNEKHHRFKSWEHCYKFFKNREIFNSVEQKDIAALHLAFYLASWGMYRGSSFLLQKDYKVHQYALEVLGKQKYDNLWTNRLEESYIEHIDLIIELKHEVIKSYSDNISTVKGKEKDINVTDTLVSKILLGVLGCVPAYDRYFIDGLKYHGFRYTNFSKDSLLELCKFYDRYRLEFNKLQEITEANGLRYSQMKLIDMYFWQVGYSLDPSNELQPEEFSIIEQCSLEWKKMKQADKKGRVSIPKKINDDEKKSKSKSVLDMVIEAVDNMEGEFTKKDIKDYIFSKYGEINEGTINCQTILGTVNRESRVNWQVNKKERISNSRYDFLYDKGNGHLEKYNPDIHGLWEIKEKDGKYFVKKYDRG
;
A
#
# COMPACT_ATOMS: atom_id res chain seq x y z
N MET A 1 -4.63 -32.63 -11.58
CA MET A 1 -4.68 -31.63 -10.48
C MET A 1 -5.35 -30.41 -11.08
N GLY A 2 -6.50 -29.98 -10.55
CA GLY A 2 -7.35 -28.98 -11.21
C GLY A 2 -6.61 -27.65 -11.42
N ASP A 3 -6.55 -27.21 -12.68
CA ASP A 3 -6.02 -25.91 -13.10
C ASP A 3 -6.86 -24.79 -12.50
N ASN A 4 -6.46 -24.32 -11.33
CA ASN A 4 -7.11 -23.20 -10.67
C ASN A 4 -6.59 -21.90 -11.31
N GLN A 5 -7.16 -21.52 -12.46
CA GLN A 5 -6.79 -20.32 -13.25
C GLN A 5 -7.32 -19.02 -12.63
N VAL A 6 -7.06 -18.80 -11.35
CA VAL A 6 -7.66 -17.71 -10.57
C VAL A 6 -7.15 -16.34 -11.02
N ILE A 7 -5.83 -16.18 -11.17
CA ILE A 7 -5.24 -14.90 -11.61
C ILE A 7 -5.74 -14.56 -13.01
N THR A 8 -5.79 -15.58 -13.88
CA THR A 8 -6.19 -15.45 -15.28
C THR A 8 -7.63 -14.94 -15.38
N LYS A 9 -8.59 -15.57 -14.68
CA LYS A 9 -10.01 -15.16 -14.71
C LYS A 9 -10.25 -13.73 -14.24
N ILE A 10 -9.55 -13.29 -13.19
CA ILE A 10 -9.70 -11.93 -12.67
C ILE A 10 -9.12 -10.89 -13.63
N ILE A 11 -7.95 -11.17 -14.22
CA ILE A 11 -7.31 -10.27 -15.18
C ILE A 11 -8.07 -10.26 -16.53
N GLU A 12 -8.59 -11.39 -16.98
CA GLU A 12 -9.34 -11.51 -18.23
C GLU A 12 -10.52 -10.55 -18.29
N LYS A 13 -11.25 -10.34 -17.19
CA LYS A 13 -12.34 -9.35 -17.14
C LYS A 13 -11.86 -7.93 -17.45
N TYR A 14 -10.83 -7.48 -16.72
CA TYR A 14 -10.20 -6.18 -16.95
C TYR A 14 -9.67 -6.06 -18.39
N TYR A 15 -9.09 -7.15 -18.90
CA TYR A 15 -8.51 -7.20 -20.24
C TYR A 15 -9.57 -7.19 -21.36
N LEU A 16 -10.71 -7.86 -21.14
CA LEU A 16 -11.85 -7.87 -22.05
C LEU A 16 -12.50 -6.49 -22.14
N GLU A 17 -12.62 -5.75 -21.03
CA GLU A 17 -13.10 -4.35 -21.05
C GLU A 17 -12.22 -3.48 -21.96
N ILE A 18 -10.89 -3.63 -21.87
CA ILE A 18 -9.95 -2.93 -22.77
C ILE A 18 -10.17 -3.29 -24.23
N ASN A 19 -10.35 -4.57 -24.55
CA ASN A 19 -10.38 -5.03 -25.93
C ASN A 19 -11.75 -4.81 -26.60
N ASN A 20 -12.84 -4.90 -25.85
CA ASN A 20 -14.20 -4.76 -26.37
C ASN A 20 -14.56 -3.30 -26.64
N GLU A 21 -13.95 -2.35 -25.93
CA GLU A 21 -14.19 -0.92 -26.13
C GLU A 21 -12.98 -0.25 -26.80
N LYS A 22 -13.17 0.17 -28.07
CA LYS A 22 -12.10 0.75 -28.91
C LYS A 22 -11.34 1.90 -28.23
N HIS A 23 -12.04 2.74 -27.48
CA HIS A 23 -11.49 3.95 -26.85
C HIS A 23 -11.51 3.89 -25.32
N HIS A 24 -11.47 2.68 -24.74
CA HIS A 24 -11.49 2.51 -23.29
C HIS A 24 -10.36 3.28 -22.59
N ARG A 25 -10.67 3.92 -21.46
CA ARG A 25 -9.72 4.77 -20.71
C ARG A 25 -8.44 4.05 -20.30
N PHE A 26 -8.49 2.73 -20.04
CA PHE A 26 -7.30 1.97 -19.64
C PHE A 26 -6.26 1.83 -20.75
N LYS A 27 -6.64 2.03 -22.03
CA LYS A 27 -5.69 2.09 -23.16
C LYS A 27 -4.69 3.24 -23.05
N SER A 28 -5.00 4.29 -22.28
CA SER A 28 -4.06 5.38 -22.00
C SER A 28 -2.74 4.87 -21.39
N TRP A 29 -2.78 3.81 -20.59
CA TRP A 29 -1.55 3.16 -20.09
C TRP A 29 -0.77 2.51 -21.21
N GLU A 30 -1.42 1.75 -22.10
CA GLU A 30 -0.74 1.10 -23.24
C GLU A 30 -0.07 2.13 -24.15
N HIS A 31 -0.74 3.23 -24.46
CA HIS A 31 -0.18 4.32 -25.27
C HIS A 31 1.01 4.99 -24.60
N CYS A 32 0.92 5.27 -23.30
CA CYS A 32 2.01 5.82 -22.51
C CYS A 32 3.20 4.85 -22.47
N TYR A 33 2.97 3.62 -22.04
CA TYR A 33 4.02 2.61 -21.90
C TYR A 33 4.69 2.26 -23.24
N LYS A 34 3.91 2.11 -24.33
CA LYS A 34 4.45 1.93 -25.69
C LYS A 34 5.37 3.07 -26.11
N PHE A 35 4.98 4.32 -25.85
CA PHE A 35 5.80 5.48 -26.18
C PHE A 35 7.13 5.46 -25.42
N PHE A 36 7.10 5.15 -24.13
CA PHE A 36 8.28 5.11 -23.26
C PHE A 36 9.20 3.90 -23.49
N LYS A 37 8.77 2.87 -24.23
CA LYS A 37 9.69 1.77 -24.63
C LYS A 37 10.87 2.24 -25.46
N ASN A 38 10.76 3.36 -26.16
CA ASN A 38 11.89 3.99 -26.83
C ASN A 38 12.59 4.98 -25.90
N ARG A 39 13.75 4.60 -25.35
CA ARG A 39 14.54 5.49 -24.48
C ARG A 39 15.19 6.66 -25.23
N GLU A 40 15.30 6.60 -26.55
CA GLU A 40 15.87 7.69 -27.36
C GLU A 40 15.02 8.98 -27.30
N ILE A 41 13.79 8.91 -26.80
CA ILE A 41 12.95 10.09 -26.55
C ILE A 41 13.63 11.11 -25.62
N PHE A 42 14.59 10.68 -24.79
CA PHE A 42 15.34 11.59 -23.92
C PHE A 42 16.49 12.31 -24.63
N ASN A 43 16.74 12.05 -25.90
CA ASN A 43 17.83 12.65 -26.66
C ASN A 43 17.45 13.98 -27.33
N SER A 44 16.17 14.32 -27.46
CA SER A 44 15.73 15.60 -28.02
C SER A 44 14.72 16.32 -27.12
N VAL A 45 14.69 17.65 -27.23
CA VAL A 45 13.77 18.51 -26.45
C VAL A 45 12.33 18.28 -26.89
N GLU A 46 12.10 18.12 -28.20
CA GLU A 46 10.80 17.89 -28.80
C GLU A 46 10.20 16.56 -28.34
N GLN A 47 11.00 15.50 -28.33
CA GLN A 47 10.55 14.19 -27.86
C GLN A 47 10.26 14.18 -26.36
N LYS A 48 11.02 14.91 -25.54
CA LYS A 48 10.72 15.09 -24.11
C LYS A 48 9.42 15.85 -23.88
N ASP A 49 9.11 16.86 -24.69
CA ASP A 49 7.83 17.59 -24.59
C ASP A 49 6.64 16.68 -24.93
N ILE A 50 6.78 15.87 -25.99
CA ILE A 50 5.79 14.85 -26.35
C ILE A 50 5.67 13.78 -25.25
N ALA A 51 6.78 13.36 -24.65
CA ALA A 51 6.80 12.43 -23.52
C ALA A 51 6.01 12.98 -22.33
N ALA A 52 6.17 14.28 -22.02
CA ALA A 52 5.42 14.94 -20.96
C ALA A 52 3.92 14.94 -21.25
N LEU A 53 3.52 15.12 -22.52
CA LEU A 53 2.14 15.06 -22.96
C LEU A 53 1.54 13.64 -22.82
N HIS A 54 2.26 12.60 -23.24
CA HIS A 54 1.84 11.20 -23.07
C HIS A 54 1.62 10.86 -21.59
N LEU A 55 2.57 11.26 -20.74
CA LEU A 55 2.49 11.06 -19.30
C LEU A 55 1.32 11.83 -18.67
N ALA A 56 1.12 13.09 -19.06
CA ALA A 56 0.00 13.91 -18.58
C ALA A 56 -1.34 13.28 -18.92
N PHE A 57 -1.53 12.85 -20.17
CA PHE A 57 -2.81 12.28 -20.60
C PHE A 57 -3.13 10.96 -19.91
N TYR A 58 -2.13 10.09 -19.73
CA TYR A 58 -2.28 8.87 -18.93
C TYR A 58 -2.65 9.21 -17.48
N LEU A 59 -1.91 10.10 -16.81
CA LEU A 59 -2.20 10.48 -15.43
C LEU A 59 -3.57 11.14 -15.27
N ALA A 60 -4.00 11.96 -16.23
CA ALA A 60 -5.33 12.56 -16.27
C ALA A 60 -6.43 11.49 -16.42
N SER A 61 -6.27 10.58 -17.39
CA SER A 61 -7.16 9.43 -17.62
C SER A 61 -7.26 8.50 -16.40
N TRP A 62 -6.24 8.52 -15.54
CA TRP A 62 -6.16 7.74 -14.30
C TRP A 62 -6.46 8.56 -13.04
N GLY A 63 -6.98 9.78 -13.21
CA GLY A 63 -7.57 10.57 -12.14
C GLY A 63 -6.61 11.42 -11.31
N MET A 64 -5.42 11.73 -11.81
CA MET A 64 -4.44 12.55 -11.08
C MET A 64 -4.66 14.06 -11.24
N TYR A 65 -5.40 14.48 -12.27
CA TYR A 65 -5.75 15.88 -12.56
C TYR A 65 -7.14 16.23 -12.02
N ARG A 66 -7.42 15.93 -10.75
CA ARG A 66 -8.71 16.26 -10.11
C ARG A 66 -8.58 16.50 -8.61
N GLY A 67 -9.65 17.01 -8.01
CA GLY A 67 -9.74 17.21 -6.57
C GLY A 67 -8.70 18.19 -6.04
N SER A 68 -7.99 17.80 -4.97
CA SER A 68 -6.98 18.63 -4.30
C SER A 68 -5.55 18.44 -4.84
N SER A 69 -5.37 17.63 -5.89
CA SER A 69 -4.06 17.41 -6.52
C SER A 69 -3.47 18.72 -7.03
N PHE A 70 -2.17 18.94 -6.78
CA PHE A 70 -1.48 20.13 -7.31
C PHE A 70 -1.42 20.12 -8.84
N LEU A 71 -1.44 18.95 -9.47
CA LEU A 71 -1.45 18.78 -10.92
C LEU A 71 -2.67 19.41 -11.59
N LEU A 72 -3.80 19.51 -10.88
CA LEU A 72 -4.99 20.18 -11.41
C LEU A 72 -4.74 21.65 -11.77
N GLN A 73 -3.66 22.25 -11.29
CA GLN A 73 -3.30 23.66 -11.50
C GLN A 73 -2.03 23.82 -12.34
N LYS A 74 -1.63 22.78 -13.07
CA LYS A 74 -0.40 22.72 -13.85
C LYS A 74 -0.72 22.16 -15.23
N ASP A 75 -0.04 22.66 -16.26
CA ASP A 75 -0.10 22.06 -17.59
C ASP A 75 0.78 20.80 -17.66
N TYR A 76 0.80 20.15 -18.83
CA TYR A 76 1.51 18.89 -19.05
C TYR A 76 3.04 19.00 -18.87
N LYS A 77 3.64 20.18 -19.08
CA LYS A 77 5.08 20.39 -18.97
C LYS A 77 5.60 20.27 -17.55
N VAL A 78 4.72 20.31 -16.55
CA VAL A 78 5.08 20.01 -15.15
C VAL A 78 5.74 18.64 -15.00
N HIS A 79 5.47 17.70 -15.91
CA HIS A 79 6.07 16.37 -15.89
C HIS A 79 7.51 16.32 -16.41
N GLN A 80 8.03 17.40 -16.99
CA GLN A 80 9.44 17.48 -17.38
C GLN A 80 10.37 17.23 -16.18
N TYR A 81 10.00 17.70 -14.97
CA TYR A 81 10.77 17.44 -13.75
C TYR A 81 10.93 15.95 -13.43
N ALA A 82 9.90 15.13 -13.63
CA ALA A 82 10.01 13.69 -13.44
C ALA A 82 10.79 13.03 -14.58
N LEU A 83 10.58 13.48 -15.82
CA LEU A 83 11.22 12.93 -17.01
C LEU A 83 12.74 13.18 -17.01
N GLU A 84 13.20 14.33 -16.52
CA GLU A 84 14.62 14.61 -16.34
C GLU A 84 15.29 13.62 -15.39
N VAL A 85 14.61 13.24 -14.29
CA VAL A 85 15.08 12.21 -13.37
C VAL A 85 15.10 10.84 -14.04
N LEU A 86 14.00 10.46 -14.68
CA LEU A 86 13.82 9.16 -15.33
C LEU A 86 14.84 8.91 -16.45
N GLY A 87 15.24 9.97 -17.16
CA GLY A 87 16.22 9.91 -18.25
C GLY A 87 17.69 9.82 -17.80
N LYS A 88 17.99 9.88 -16.50
CA LYS A 88 19.38 9.77 -16.00
C LYS A 88 19.95 8.37 -16.28
N GLN A 89 21.22 8.33 -16.70
CA GLN A 89 21.94 7.10 -17.06
C GLN A 89 21.96 6.04 -15.94
N LYS A 90 21.98 6.46 -14.67
CA LYS A 90 21.97 5.53 -13.54
C LYS A 90 20.71 4.66 -13.45
N TYR A 91 19.63 5.04 -14.13
CA TYR A 91 18.38 4.28 -14.15
C TYR A 91 18.22 3.40 -15.38
N ASP A 92 19.22 3.30 -16.26
CA ASP A 92 19.15 2.58 -17.54
C ASP A 92 18.71 1.13 -17.39
N ASN A 93 19.15 0.45 -16.32
CA ASN A 93 18.79 -0.94 -16.04
C ASN A 93 17.28 -1.13 -15.77
N LEU A 94 16.56 -0.07 -15.38
CA LEU A 94 15.11 -0.11 -15.17
C LEU A 94 14.29 -0.01 -16.46
N TRP A 95 14.92 0.37 -17.58
CA TRP A 95 14.27 0.47 -18.90
C TRP A 95 14.33 -0.84 -19.69
N THR A 96 14.96 -1.89 -19.15
CA THR A 96 15.23 -3.12 -19.89
C THR A 96 14.03 -4.08 -19.84
N ASN A 97 13.75 -4.74 -20.95
CA ASN A 97 12.77 -5.85 -20.98
C ASN A 97 13.19 -7.04 -20.07
N ARG A 98 14.43 -7.05 -19.57
CA ARG A 98 14.99 -8.07 -18.68
C ARG A 98 14.87 -7.72 -17.21
N LEU A 99 14.34 -6.54 -16.86
CA LEU A 99 14.10 -6.15 -15.48
C LEU A 99 13.33 -7.23 -14.70
N GLU A 100 12.50 -8.00 -15.39
CA GLU A 100 11.71 -9.11 -14.84
C GLU A 100 12.54 -10.28 -14.30
N GLU A 101 13.72 -10.55 -14.87
CA GLU A 101 14.59 -11.67 -14.46
C GLU A 101 15.40 -11.33 -13.21
N SER A 102 15.78 -10.06 -13.04
CA SER A 102 16.62 -9.55 -11.95
C SER A 102 15.90 -8.52 -11.08
N TYR A 103 14.56 -8.50 -11.07
CA TYR A 103 13.77 -7.42 -10.46
C TYR A 103 14.19 -7.11 -9.01
N ILE A 104 14.43 -8.16 -8.21
CA ILE A 104 14.83 -8.04 -6.81
C ILE A 104 16.13 -7.24 -6.63
N GLU A 105 17.09 -7.40 -7.55
CA GLU A 105 18.38 -6.70 -7.54
C GLU A 105 18.22 -5.20 -7.81
N HIS A 106 17.14 -4.80 -8.46
CA HIS A 106 16.85 -3.42 -8.84
C HIS A 106 15.90 -2.70 -7.87
N ILE A 107 15.36 -3.37 -6.85
CA ILE A 107 14.40 -2.75 -5.92
C ILE A 107 15.00 -1.52 -5.22
N ASP A 108 16.26 -1.57 -4.79
CA ASP A 108 16.90 -0.41 -4.15
C ASP A 108 17.01 0.78 -5.11
N LEU A 109 17.33 0.53 -6.39
CA LEU A 109 17.37 1.54 -7.44
C LEU A 109 15.98 2.12 -7.73
N ILE A 110 14.92 1.30 -7.68
CA ILE A 110 13.52 1.75 -7.83
C ILE A 110 13.13 2.66 -6.66
N ILE A 111 13.54 2.33 -5.43
CA ILE A 111 13.27 3.17 -4.26
C ILE A 111 14.05 4.48 -4.36
N GLU A 112 15.31 4.46 -4.76
CA GLU A 112 16.08 5.68 -5.03
C GLU A 112 15.38 6.57 -6.07
N LEU A 113 14.95 5.98 -7.20
CA LEU A 113 14.20 6.67 -8.25
C LEU A 113 12.91 7.30 -7.72
N LYS A 114 12.17 6.58 -6.87
CA LYS A 114 10.97 7.11 -6.19
C LYS A 114 11.30 8.41 -5.45
N HIS A 115 12.36 8.42 -4.64
CA HIS A 115 12.74 9.59 -3.86
C HIS A 115 13.17 10.76 -4.75
N GLU A 116 13.91 10.50 -5.83
CA GLU A 116 14.31 11.57 -6.76
C GLU A 116 13.13 12.15 -7.55
N VAL A 117 12.17 11.34 -7.97
CA VAL A 117 10.96 11.82 -8.65
C VAL A 117 10.10 12.65 -7.69
N ILE A 118 9.97 12.24 -6.41
CA ILE A 118 9.28 13.06 -5.39
C ILE A 118 9.97 14.42 -5.27
N LYS A 119 11.29 14.39 -5.09
CA LYS A 119 12.10 15.60 -4.90
C LYS A 119 12.03 16.52 -6.12
N SER A 120 12.02 16.00 -7.34
CA SER A 120 12.01 16.85 -8.53
C SER A 120 10.74 17.70 -8.67
N TYR A 121 9.57 17.20 -8.25
CA TYR A 121 8.38 18.05 -8.16
C TYR A 121 8.45 19.04 -6.98
N SER A 122 8.83 18.56 -5.79
CA SER A 122 8.85 19.40 -4.58
C SER A 122 9.86 20.55 -4.69
N ASP A 123 11.02 20.33 -5.31
CA ASP A 123 12.06 21.35 -5.48
C ASP A 123 11.69 22.39 -6.55
N ASN A 124 10.89 22.03 -7.55
CA ASN A 124 10.59 22.90 -8.69
C ASN A 124 9.19 23.54 -8.64
N ILE A 125 8.35 23.15 -7.69
CA ILE A 125 7.00 23.69 -7.54
C ILE A 125 6.85 24.29 -6.15
N SER A 126 6.99 25.62 -6.06
CA SER A 126 6.78 26.38 -4.84
C SER A 126 5.41 27.04 -4.74
N THR A 127 4.65 27.12 -5.86
CA THR A 127 3.38 27.85 -5.92
C THR A 127 2.26 27.07 -6.59
N VAL A 128 1.06 27.11 -5.97
CA VAL A 128 -0.19 26.53 -6.48
C VAL A 128 -1.33 27.53 -6.26
N LYS A 129 -2.10 27.84 -7.31
CA LYS A 129 -3.16 28.88 -7.27
C LYS A 129 -2.63 30.25 -6.79
N GLY A 130 -1.41 30.60 -7.19
CA GLY A 130 -0.77 31.86 -6.79
C GLY A 130 -0.36 31.95 -5.31
N LYS A 131 -0.40 30.84 -4.56
CA LYS A 131 0.03 30.78 -3.16
C LYS A 131 1.23 29.88 -2.99
N GLU A 132 2.14 30.28 -2.12
CA GLU A 132 3.27 29.44 -1.73
C GLU A 132 2.77 28.17 -1.04
N LYS A 133 3.32 27.02 -1.42
CA LYS A 133 2.85 25.72 -0.95
C LYS A 133 3.94 24.67 -1.09
N ASP A 134 4.23 24.00 0.01
CA ASP A 134 5.02 22.77 0.01
C ASP A 134 4.24 21.65 -0.70
N ILE A 135 4.82 21.12 -1.77
CA ILE A 135 4.21 20.05 -2.54
C ILE A 135 4.50 18.71 -1.90
N ASN A 136 3.43 18.05 -1.45
CA ASN A 136 3.46 16.65 -1.09
C ASN A 136 3.14 15.78 -2.32
N VAL A 137 4.16 15.11 -2.85
CA VAL A 137 4.03 14.13 -3.93
C VAL A 137 3.70 12.76 -3.32
N THR A 138 2.51 12.23 -3.60
CA THR A 138 2.05 10.98 -2.99
C THR A 138 2.68 9.75 -3.64
N ASP A 139 2.75 8.65 -2.89
CA ASP A 139 3.11 7.32 -3.41
C ASP A 139 2.27 6.92 -4.61
N THR A 140 0.97 7.26 -4.59
CA THR A 140 0.05 7.02 -5.70
C THR A 140 0.48 7.74 -6.98
N LEU A 141 0.90 9.01 -6.89
CA LEU A 141 1.38 9.75 -8.06
C LEU A 141 2.68 9.13 -8.59
N VAL A 142 3.66 8.91 -7.73
CA VAL A 142 4.98 8.43 -8.16
C VAL A 142 4.88 7.01 -8.73
N SER A 143 4.16 6.12 -8.05
CA SER A 143 3.93 4.76 -8.57
C SER A 143 3.17 4.73 -9.89
N LYS A 144 2.20 5.63 -10.12
CA LYS A 144 1.54 5.76 -11.43
C LYS A 144 2.51 6.22 -12.51
N ILE A 145 3.37 7.19 -12.22
CA ILE A 145 4.43 7.62 -13.15
C ILE A 145 5.33 6.42 -13.51
N LEU A 146 5.82 5.68 -12.51
CA LEU A 146 6.69 4.52 -12.75
C LEU A 146 5.96 3.38 -13.49
N LEU A 147 4.67 3.15 -13.21
CA LEU A 147 3.84 2.19 -13.96
C LEU A 147 3.68 2.59 -15.42
N GLY A 148 3.41 3.86 -15.70
CA GLY A 148 3.16 4.36 -17.05
C GLY A 148 4.43 4.49 -17.90
N VAL A 149 5.57 4.80 -17.29
CA VAL A 149 6.84 5.01 -17.98
C VAL A 149 7.65 3.71 -18.07
N LEU A 150 7.86 3.03 -16.95
CA LEU A 150 8.76 1.87 -16.85
C LEU A 150 8.01 0.55 -16.71
N GLY A 151 6.73 0.57 -16.30
CA GLY A 151 5.99 -0.65 -15.99
C GLY A 151 6.57 -1.43 -14.81
N CYS A 152 7.43 -0.82 -13.99
CA CYS A 152 8.23 -1.52 -12.98
C CYS A 152 7.64 -1.48 -11.56
N VAL A 153 6.52 -0.78 -11.34
CA VAL A 153 5.85 -0.65 -10.04
C VAL A 153 4.34 -0.59 -10.30
N PRO A 154 3.48 -1.30 -9.54
CA PRO A 154 2.04 -1.15 -9.67
C PRO A 154 1.56 0.21 -9.15
N ALA A 155 0.40 0.69 -9.58
CA ALA A 155 -0.14 1.94 -9.05
C ALA A 155 -0.67 1.73 -7.63
N TYR A 156 -0.01 2.33 -6.63
CA TYR A 156 -0.47 2.31 -5.23
C TYR A 156 -1.63 3.29 -5.02
N ASP A 157 -2.72 3.11 -5.76
CA ASP A 157 -3.99 3.79 -5.53
C ASP A 157 -4.90 3.03 -4.57
N ARG A 158 -6.08 3.59 -4.29
CA ARG A 158 -7.01 3.03 -3.30
C ARG A 158 -7.38 1.59 -3.62
N TYR A 159 -7.74 1.26 -4.86
CA TYR A 159 -8.21 -0.08 -5.20
C TYR A 159 -7.08 -1.09 -5.15
N PHE A 160 -5.91 -0.77 -5.69
CA PHE A 160 -4.74 -1.64 -5.54
C PHE A 160 -4.42 -1.94 -4.06
N ILE A 161 -4.39 -0.89 -3.22
CA ILE A 161 -4.14 -1.00 -1.79
C ILE A 161 -5.21 -1.85 -1.08
N ASP A 162 -6.47 -1.65 -1.41
CA ASP A 162 -7.58 -2.39 -0.80
C ASP A 162 -7.54 -3.87 -1.22
N GLY A 163 -7.14 -4.17 -2.47
CA GLY A 163 -6.85 -5.53 -2.92
C GLY A 163 -5.72 -6.19 -2.13
N LEU A 164 -4.60 -5.49 -1.91
CA LEU A 164 -3.51 -5.99 -1.06
C LEU A 164 -3.98 -6.28 0.36
N LYS A 165 -4.74 -5.37 0.97
CA LYS A 165 -5.30 -5.57 2.33
C LYS A 165 -6.21 -6.79 2.38
N TYR A 166 -7.06 -6.97 1.37
CA TYR A 166 -7.98 -8.11 1.32
C TYR A 166 -7.23 -9.44 1.29
N HIS A 167 -6.14 -9.52 0.53
CA HIS A 167 -5.25 -10.68 0.50
C HIS A 167 -4.38 -10.79 1.77
N GLY A 168 -4.39 -9.81 2.65
CA GLY A 168 -3.62 -9.82 3.89
C GLY A 168 -2.13 -9.61 3.66
N PHE A 169 -1.74 -8.84 2.64
CA PHE A 169 -0.37 -8.34 2.48
C PHE A 169 0.07 -7.58 3.73
N ARG A 170 1.34 -7.70 4.09
CA ARG A 170 1.88 -7.03 5.27
C ARG A 170 2.15 -5.56 4.98
N TYR A 171 2.54 -5.25 3.75
CA TYR A 171 2.96 -3.91 3.34
C TYR A 171 2.07 -3.41 2.20
N THR A 172 1.38 -2.30 2.45
CA THR A 172 0.43 -1.71 1.50
C THR A 172 0.85 -0.30 1.06
N ASN A 173 2.04 0.14 1.43
CA ASN A 173 2.65 1.38 0.97
C ASN A 173 3.75 1.09 -0.06
N PHE A 174 4.11 2.06 -0.88
CA PHE A 174 5.17 1.88 -1.86
C PHE A 174 6.53 1.84 -1.16
N SER A 175 7.01 0.63 -0.88
CA SER A 175 8.24 0.36 -0.12
C SER A 175 8.96 -0.88 -0.65
N LYS A 176 10.26 -1.00 -0.35
CA LYS A 176 11.08 -2.18 -0.68
C LYS A 176 10.42 -3.48 -0.22
N ASP A 177 9.95 -3.51 1.02
CA ASP A 177 9.29 -4.66 1.62
C ASP A 177 7.99 -5.03 0.88
N SER A 178 7.22 -4.03 0.42
CA SER A 178 6.02 -4.27 -0.39
C SER A 178 6.38 -4.86 -1.74
N LEU A 179 7.37 -4.30 -2.46
CA LEU A 179 7.81 -4.84 -3.75
C LEU A 179 8.32 -6.29 -3.63
N LEU A 180 9.10 -6.60 -2.59
CA LEU A 180 9.56 -7.97 -2.31
C LEU A 180 8.39 -8.93 -2.05
N GLU A 181 7.34 -8.47 -1.36
CA GLU A 181 6.15 -9.28 -1.12
C GLU A 181 5.35 -9.52 -2.41
N LEU A 182 5.29 -8.53 -3.31
CA LEU A 182 4.68 -8.66 -4.63
C LEU A 182 5.45 -9.65 -5.53
N CYS A 183 6.78 -9.65 -5.50
CA CYS A 183 7.58 -10.65 -6.22
C CYS A 183 7.22 -12.08 -5.78
N LYS A 184 7.06 -12.32 -4.48
CA LYS A 184 6.65 -13.63 -3.96
C LYS A 184 5.25 -14.04 -4.43
N PHE A 185 4.35 -13.07 -4.53
CA PHE A 185 3.01 -13.31 -5.07
C PHE A 185 3.08 -13.68 -6.55
N TYR A 186 3.88 -12.95 -7.33
CA TYR A 186 4.11 -13.26 -8.74
C TYR A 186 4.69 -14.65 -8.92
N ASP A 187 5.77 -14.99 -8.20
CA ASP A 187 6.42 -16.30 -8.27
C ASP A 187 5.48 -17.46 -7.94
N ARG A 188 4.56 -17.24 -6.98
CA ARG A 188 3.55 -18.23 -6.61
C ARG A 188 2.61 -18.56 -7.76
N TYR A 189 2.21 -17.56 -8.55
CA TYR A 189 1.28 -17.70 -9.66
C TYR A 189 1.97 -17.52 -11.02
N ARG A 190 3.28 -17.80 -11.08
CA ARG A 190 4.14 -17.49 -12.22
C ARG A 190 3.63 -18.05 -13.54
N LEU A 191 3.11 -19.29 -13.53
CA LEU A 191 2.58 -19.93 -14.73
C LEU A 191 1.40 -19.14 -15.33
N GLU A 192 0.48 -18.68 -14.48
CA GLU A 192 -0.68 -17.88 -14.94
C GLU A 192 -0.23 -16.51 -15.44
N PHE A 193 0.64 -15.83 -14.70
CA PHE A 193 1.14 -14.53 -15.11
C PHE A 193 1.94 -14.60 -16.41
N ASN A 194 2.80 -15.60 -16.58
CA ASN A 194 3.55 -15.80 -17.82
C ASN A 194 2.63 -16.02 -19.02
N LYS A 195 1.59 -16.85 -18.85
CA LYS A 195 0.57 -17.07 -19.91
C LYS A 195 -0.15 -15.78 -20.27
N LEU A 196 -0.49 -14.94 -19.29
CA LEU A 196 -1.08 -13.62 -19.54
C LEU A 196 -0.11 -12.69 -20.29
N GLN A 197 1.19 -12.72 -19.97
CA GLN A 197 2.19 -11.96 -20.73
C GLN A 197 2.22 -12.39 -22.19
N GLU A 198 2.22 -13.70 -22.46
CA GLU A 198 2.17 -14.25 -23.83
C GLU A 198 0.91 -13.78 -24.59
N ILE A 199 -0.26 -13.79 -23.94
CA ILE A 199 -1.51 -13.31 -24.53
C ILE A 199 -1.42 -11.82 -24.87
N THR A 200 -0.96 -10.99 -23.92
CA THR A 200 -0.82 -9.54 -24.17
C THR A 200 0.20 -9.22 -25.26
N GLU A 201 1.29 -9.98 -25.31
CA GLU A 201 2.33 -9.87 -26.35
C GLU A 201 1.78 -10.22 -27.73
N ALA A 202 1.04 -11.32 -27.85
CA ALA A 202 0.36 -11.71 -29.08
C ALA A 202 -0.64 -10.63 -29.57
N ASN A 203 -1.21 -9.87 -28.64
CA ASN A 203 -2.10 -8.74 -28.92
C ASN A 203 -1.36 -7.40 -29.12
N GLY A 204 -0.03 -7.45 -29.33
CA GLY A 204 0.79 -6.31 -29.76
C GLY A 204 1.43 -5.50 -28.63
N LEU A 205 1.31 -5.92 -27.36
CA LEU A 205 2.06 -5.33 -26.25
C LEU A 205 2.25 -6.32 -25.11
N ARG A 206 3.48 -6.80 -24.92
CA ARG A 206 3.82 -7.55 -23.70
C ARG A 206 3.66 -6.67 -22.47
N TYR A 207 2.76 -7.04 -21.56
CA TYR A 207 2.56 -6.38 -20.28
C TYR A 207 3.64 -6.82 -19.29
N SER A 208 4.12 -5.88 -18.46
CA SER A 208 5.13 -6.19 -17.46
C SER A 208 4.55 -6.99 -16.27
N GLN A 209 5.41 -7.68 -15.52
CA GLN A 209 5.01 -8.36 -14.27
C GLN A 209 4.20 -7.45 -13.34
N MET A 210 4.72 -6.25 -13.08
CA MET A 210 4.08 -5.30 -12.16
C MET A 210 2.79 -4.70 -12.74
N LYS A 211 2.65 -4.64 -14.07
CA LYS A 211 1.37 -4.28 -14.68
C LYS A 211 0.30 -5.37 -14.48
N LEU A 212 0.65 -6.64 -14.59
CA LEU A 212 -0.30 -7.71 -14.36
C LEU A 212 -0.71 -7.80 -12.88
N ILE A 213 0.24 -7.61 -11.96
CA ILE A 213 -0.02 -7.49 -10.52
C ILE A 213 -0.95 -6.29 -10.23
N ASP A 214 -0.68 -5.13 -10.85
CA ASP A 214 -1.52 -3.94 -10.80
C ASP A 214 -2.95 -4.26 -11.21
N MET A 215 -3.15 -4.85 -12.39
CA MET A 215 -4.47 -5.22 -12.90
C MET A 215 -5.21 -6.17 -11.96
N TYR A 216 -4.52 -7.19 -11.44
CA TYR A 216 -5.13 -8.16 -10.53
C TYR A 216 -5.63 -7.49 -9.24
N PHE A 217 -4.75 -6.84 -8.49
CA PHE A 217 -5.14 -6.26 -7.20
C PHE A 217 -6.04 -5.05 -7.34
N TRP A 218 -5.91 -4.29 -8.42
CA TRP A 218 -6.84 -3.23 -8.74
C TRP A 218 -8.25 -3.79 -8.97
N GLN A 219 -8.38 -4.87 -9.77
CA GLN A 219 -9.67 -5.51 -10.01
C GLN A 219 -10.26 -6.08 -8.72
N VAL A 220 -9.44 -6.69 -7.87
CA VAL A 220 -9.88 -7.16 -6.54
C VAL A 220 -10.44 -6.00 -5.72
N GLY A 221 -9.69 -4.91 -5.58
CA GLY A 221 -10.14 -3.75 -4.81
C GLY A 221 -11.37 -3.06 -5.40
N TYR A 222 -11.46 -3.00 -6.74
CA TYR A 222 -12.61 -2.48 -7.45
C TYR A 222 -13.86 -3.32 -7.16
N SER A 223 -13.75 -4.64 -7.29
CA SER A 223 -14.84 -5.59 -7.00
C SER A 223 -15.30 -5.47 -5.54
N LEU A 224 -14.40 -5.23 -4.58
CA LEU A 224 -14.74 -5.10 -3.17
C LEU A 224 -15.40 -3.76 -2.78
N ASP A 225 -15.41 -2.75 -3.65
CA ASP A 225 -16.08 -1.49 -3.34
C ASP A 225 -17.61 -1.68 -3.45
N PRO A 226 -18.38 -1.42 -2.38
CA PRO A 226 -19.84 -1.58 -2.41
C PRO A 226 -20.56 -0.73 -3.46
N SER A 227 -19.89 0.31 -4.00
CA SER A 227 -20.45 1.10 -5.11
C SER A 227 -20.46 0.36 -6.44
N ASN A 228 -19.77 -0.77 -6.55
CA ASN A 228 -19.61 -1.53 -7.78
C ASN A 228 -20.37 -2.86 -7.68
N GLU A 229 -20.95 -3.30 -8.80
CA GLU A 229 -21.66 -4.59 -8.83
C GLU A 229 -20.67 -5.75 -8.73
N LEU A 230 -20.71 -6.44 -7.59
CA LEU A 230 -19.92 -7.64 -7.35
C LEU A 230 -20.69 -8.87 -7.84
N GLN A 231 -20.13 -9.57 -8.82
CA GLN A 231 -20.68 -10.86 -9.25
C GLN A 231 -20.29 -11.95 -8.22
N PRO A 232 -21.22 -12.79 -7.74
CA PRO A 232 -20.94 -13.80 -6.71
C PRO A 232 -19.79 -14.78 -7.08
N GLU A 233 -19.68 -15.13 -8.36
CA GLU A 233 -18.63 -16.01 -8.85
C GLU A 233 -17.23 -15.39 -8.74
N GLU A 234 -17.11 -14.09 -9.04
CA GLU A 234 -15.85 -13.34 -8.90
C GLU A 234 -15.41 -13.28 -7.44
N PHE A 235 -16.34 -13.03 -6.53
CA PHE A 235 -16.02 -12.99 -5.11
C PHE A 235 -15.49 -14.34 -4.60
N SER A 236 -16.10 -15.45 -5.02
CA SER A 236 -15.65 -16.80 -4.66
C SER A 236 -14.21 -17.06 -5.13
N ILE A 237 -13.89 -16.68 -6.38
CA ILE A 237 -12.55 -16.81 -6.95
C ILE A 237 -11.52 -15.97 -6.17
N ILE A 238 -11.86 -14.70 -5.90
CA ILE A 238 -11.00 -13.78 -5.14
C ILE A 238 -10.77 -14.28 -3.71
N GLU A 239 -11.84 -14.72 -3.04
CA GLU A 239 -11.78 -15.26 -1.69
C GLU A 239 -10.90 -16.51 -1.63
N GLN A 240 -11.05 -17.43 -2.58
CA GLN A 240 -10.23 -18.63 -2.66
C GLN A 240 -8.73 -18.30 -2.77
N CYS A 241 -8.35 -17.43 -3.71
CA CYS A 241 -6.95 -17.02 -3.86
C CYS A 241 -6.41 -16.29 -2.61
N SER A 242 -7.23 -15.41 -2.02
CA SER A 242 -6.91 -14.73 -0.77
C SER A 242 -6.63 -15.71 0.37
N LEU A 243 -7.46 -16.76 0.52
CA LEU A 243 -7.27 -17.80 1.52
C LEU A 243 -6.02 -18.64 1.26
N GLU A 244 -5.76 -19.03 0.01
CA GLU A 244 -4.54 -19.77 -0.37
C GLU A 244 -3.27 -18.97 -0.04
N TRP A 245 -3.24 -17.69 -0.43
CA TRP A 245 -2.13 -16.79 -0.13
C TRP A 245 -1.92 -16.62 1.39
N LYS A 246 -3.00 -16.40 2.15
CA LYS A 246 -2.94 -16.27 3.62
C LYS A 246 -2.40 -17.54 4.29
N LYS A 247 -2.84 -18.73 3.85
CA LYS A 247 -2.35 -20.03 4.36
C LYS A 247 -0.85 -20.18 4.12
N MET A 248 -0.37 -19.83 2.93
CA MET A 248 1.06 -19.88 2.59
C MET A 248 1.89 -18.96 3.49
N LYS A 249 1.45 -17.72 3.69
CA LYS A 249 2.13 -16.78 4.61
C LYS A 249 2.18 -17.28 6.06
N GLN A 250 1.23 -18.09 6.48
CA GLN A 250 1.26 -18.74 7.80
C GLN A 250 2.24 -19.92 7.82
N ALA A 251 2.32 -20.71 6.74
CA ALA A 251 3.27 -21.81 6.61
C ALA A 251 4.72 -21.31 6.59
N ASP A 252 5.03 -20.23 5.85
CA ASP A 252 6.36 -19.59 5.82
C ASP A 252 6.82 -19.08 7.20
N LYS A 253 5.87 -18.71 8.06
CA LYS A 253 6.15 -18.34 9.46
C LYS A 253 6.46 -19.56 10.33
N LYS A 254 5.85 -20.72 10.04
CA LYS A 254 6.01 -21.98 10.79
C LYS A 254 7.20 -22.83 10.31
N GLY A 255 7.58 -22.75 9.03
CA GLY A 255 8.68 -23.50 8.40
C GLY A 255 10.09 -22.97 8.69
N ARG A 256 10.23 -21.87 9.43
CA ARG A 256 11.54 -21.41 9.94
C ARG A 256 11.93 -22.26 11.15
N VAL A 257 12.56 -23.41 10.89
CA VAL A 257 13.25 -24.22 11.90
C VAL A 257 14.38 -23.40 12.52
N SER A 258 14.41 -23.35 13.84
CA SER A 258 15.46 -22.71 14.65
C SER A 258 16.79 -23.45 14.50
N ILE A 259 17.76 -22.84 13.82
CA ILE A 259 19.15 -23.28 13.82
C ILE A 259 19.79 -22.81 15.15
N PRO A 260 20.53 -23.65 15.89
CA PRO A 260 21.16 -23.26 17.14
C PRO A 260 22.25 -22.21 16.87
N LYS A 261 22.21 -21.08 17.59
CA LYS A 261 23.24 -20.06 17.55
C LYS A 261 24.51 -20.55 18.28
N LYS A 262 25.62 -20.67 17.55
CA LYS A 262 26.96 -20.47 18.12
C LYS A 262 27.64 -19.29 17.40
N ILE A 263 27.78 -18.22 18.18
CA ILE A 263 28.85 -17.21 18.28
C ILE A 263 29.63 -16.87 16.98
N ASN A 264 29.41 -15.66 16.45
CA ASN A 264 30.41 -14.58 16.49
C ASN A 264 29.80 -13.26 16.04
N ASP A 265 30.40 -12.21 16.58
CA ASP A 265 29.91 -10.87 16.81
C ASP A 265 29.54 -10.04 15.57
N ASP A 266 28.84 -8.96 15.91
CA ASP A 266 28.67 -7.72 15.19
C ASP A 266 27.58 -7.63 14.09
N GLU A 267 26.75 -6.62 14.33
CA GLU A 267 25.81 -5.94 13.45
C GLU A 267 24.45 -6.59 13.09
N LYS A 268 23.41 -5.91 13.60
CA LYS A 268 22.08 -5.69 13.01
C LYS A 268 21.12 -6.89 12.90
N LYS A 269 20.20 -6.96 13.88
CA LYS A 269 18.83 -7.44 13.66
C LYS A 269 17.81 -6.57 14.40
N SER A 270 17.15 -5.67 13.68
CA SER A 270 15.89 -5.06 14.13
C SER A 270 14.78 -5.40 13.11
N LYS A 271 13.89 -6.32 13.49
CA LYS A 271 12.52 -6.34 12.96
C LYS A 271 11.83 -5.14 13.61
N SER A 272 11.57 -4.08 12.86
CA SER A 272 10.84 -2.92 13.38
C SER A 272 9.48 -3.37 13.95
N LYS A 273 9.32 -3.20 15.27
CA LYS A 273 8.09 -3.48 16.03
C LYS A 273 7.10 -2.34 15.75
N SER A 274 5.80 -2.63 15.61
CA SER A 274 4.83 -1.55 15.35
C SER A 274 4.62 -0.68 16.60
N VAL A 275 4.22 0.59 16.44
CA VAL A 275 3.95 1.47 17.60
C VAL A 275 2.85 0.89 18.49
N LEU A 276 1.84 0.20 17.92
CA LEU A 276 0.83 -0.50 18.71
C LEU A 276 1.46 -1.64 19.54
N ASP A 277 2.34 -2.45 18.95
CA ASP A 277 3.01 -3.54 19.67
C ASP A 277 3.98 -2.98 20.73
N MET A 278 4.59 -1.81 20.49
CA MET A 278 5.42 -1.10 21.48
C MET A 278 4.57 -0.60 22.65
N VAL A 279 3.38 -0.05 22.39
CA VAL A 279 2.45 0.40 23.43
C VAL A 279 1.88 -0.79 24.21
N ILE A 280 1.45 -1.86 23.54
CA ILE A 280 0.99 -3.08 24.20
C ILE A 280 2.09 -3.65 25.10
N GLU A 281 3.33 -3.73 24.60
CA GLU A 281 4.45 -4.18 25.39
C GLU A 281 4.74 -3.26 26.58
N ALA A 282 4.68 -1.93 26.40
CA ALA A 282 4.88 -0.99 27.50
C ALA A 282 3.86 -1.26 28.61
N VAL A 283 2.57 -1.38 28.25
CA VAL A 283 1.48 -1.69 29.19
C VAL A 283 1.64 -3.07 29.84
N ASP A 284 2.12 -4.07 29.09
CA ASP A 284 2.37 -5.42 29.64
C ASP A 284 3.53 -5.46 30.64
N ASN A 285 4.43 -4.48 30.62
CA ASN A 285 5.57 -4.35 31.55
C ASN A 285 5.32 -3.32 32.66
N MET A 286 4.11 -2.77 32.76
CA MET A 286 3.73 -1.84 33.82
C MET A 286 2.88 -2.54 34.88
N GLU A 287 3.11 -2.19 36.13
CA GLU A 287 2.31 -2.65 37.28
C GLU A 287 1.57 -1.46 37.89
N GLY A 288 0.33 -1.67 38.32
CA GLY A 288 -0.49 -0.64 38.95
C GLY A 288 -0.93 0.47 37.99
N GLU A 289 -1.03 1.68 38.53
CA GLU A 289 -1.46 2.88 37.81
C GLU A 289 -0.25 3.59 37.18
N PHE A 290 -0.41 4.04 35.94
CA PHE A 290 0.63 4.73 35.18
C PHE A 290 0.03 5.83 34.30
N THR A 291 0.87 6.67 33.73
CA THR A 291 0.46 7.79 32.87
C THR A 291 0.85 7.55 31.42
N LYS A 292 0.33 8.40 30.51
CA LYS A 292 0.79 8.41 29.12
C LYS A 292 2.28 8.75 28.99
N LYS A 293 2.84 9.50 29.95
CA LYS A 293 4.25 9.84 29.98
C LYS A 293 5.09 8.58 30.22
N ASP A 294 4.69 7.75 31.18
CA ASP A 294 5.39 6.50 31.49
C ASP A 294 5.43 5.56 30.27
N ILE A 295 4.34 5.51 29.49
CA ILE A 295 4.29 4.72 28.23
C ILE A 295 5.33 5.24 27.24
N LYS A 296 5.42 6.56 27.06
CA LYS A 296 6.40 7.19 26.15
C LYS A 296 7.82 6.94 26.65
N ASP A 297 8.08 7.14 27.94
CA ASP A 297 9.40 6.98 28.54
C ASP A 297 9.88 5.52 28.38
N TYR A 298 9.01 4.53 28.60
CA TYR A 298 9.33 3.12 28.32
C TYR A 298 9.67 2.90 26.84
N ILE A 299 8.83 3.40 25.92
CA ILE A 299 9.05 3.24 24.48
C ILE A 299 10.35 3.92 24.05
N PHE A 300 10.64 5.13 24.51
CA PHE A 300 11.84 5.88 24.17
C PHE A 300 13.10 5.21 24.70
N SER A 301 13.06 4.68 25.93
CA SER A 301 14.18 3.95 26.51
C SER A 301 14.56 2.69 25.71
N LYS A 302 13.58 2.05 25.06
CA LYS A 302 13.76 0.75 24.38
C LYS A 302 13.90 0.84 22.87
N TYR A 303 13.24 1.81 22.25
CA TYR A 303 13.10 1.92 20.80
C TYR A 303 13.63 3.24 20.22
N GLY A 304 14.10 4.16 21.08
CA GLY A 304 14.49 5.51 20.67
C GLY A 304 13.28 6.42 20.45
N GLU A 305 13.54 7.64 19.96
CA GLU A 305 12.49 8.63 19.74
C GLU A 305 11.51 8.17 18.65
N ILE A 306 10.23 8.10 19.04
CA ILE A 306 9.09 7.77 18.18
C ILE A 306 8.11 8.93 18.26
N ASN A 307 7.40 9.20 17.17
CA ASN A 307 6.40 10.28 17.15
C ASN A 307 5.36 10.13 18.28
N GLU A 308 5.40 11.05 19.25
CA GLU A 308 4.52 11.04 20.42
C GLU A 308 3.03 11.06 20.06
N GLY A 309 2.66 11.78 18.99
CA GLY A 309 1.28 11.81 18.48
C GLY A 309 0.79 10.41 18.10
N THR A 310 1.66 9.59 17.52
CA THR A 310 1.34 8.21 17.15
C THR A 310 1.17 7.34 18.39
N ILE A 311 2.05 7.48 19.40
CA ILE A 311 1.92 6.77 20.69
C ILE A 311 0.60 7.14 21.37
N ASN A 312 0.27 8.43 21.42
CA ASN A 312 -0.97 8.93 22.00
C ASN A 312 -2.21 8.36 21.30
N CYS A 313 -2.21 8.33 19.96
CA CYS A 313 -3.29 7.75 19.16
C CYS A 313 -3.49 6.26 19.47
N GLN A 314 -2.40 5.47 19.52
CA GLN A 314 -2.49 4.04 19.83
C GLN A 314 -2.95 3.78 21.27
N THR A 315 -2.53 4.64 22.21
CA THR A 315 -2.97 4.59 23.61
C THR A 315 -4.49 4.83 23.71
N ILE A 316 -5.01 5.87 23.06
CA ILE A 316 -6.46 6.17 23.08
C ILE A 316 -7.26 5.05 22.39
N LEU A 317 -6.79 4.56 21.24
CA LEU A 317 -7.41 3.44 20.52
C LEU A 317 -7.57 2.20 21.42
N GLY A 318 -6.52 1.91 22.20
CA GLY A 318 -6.43 0.78 23.14
C GLY A 318 -7.23 0.90 24.43
N THR A 319 -7.72 2.11 24.75
CA THR A 319 -8.37 2.42 26.03
C THR A 319 -9.87 2.17 25.95
N VAL A 320 -10.38 1.20 26.70
CA VAL A 320 -11.72 0.63 26.46
C VAL A 320 -12.88 1.54 26.79
N ASN A 321 -12.72 2.43 27.78
CA ASN A 321 -13.74 3.32 28.32
C ASN A 321 -13.61 4.78 27.81
N ARG A 322 -12.83 5.01 26.75
CA ARG A 322 -12.67 6.31 26.10
C ARG A 322 -13.61 6.43 24.89
N GLU A 323 -14.56 7.36 24.91
CA GLU A 323 -15.47 7.60 23.78
C GLU A 323 -14.74 7.82 22.45
N SER A 324 -13.66 8.61 22.47
CA SER A 324 -12.93 8.96 21.25
C SER A 324 -12.31 7.76 20.53
N ARG A 325 -12.18 6.59 21.18
CA ARG A 325 -11.61 5.37 20.58
C ARG A 325 -12.36 4.91 19.33
N VAL A 326 -13.63 5.29 19.17
CA VAL A 326 -14.47 4.96 18.00
C VAL A 326 -14.13 5.78 16.75
N ASN A 327 -13.30 6.82 16.89
CA ASN A 327 -12.82 7.61 15.75
C ASN A 327 -11.87 6.83 14.83
N TRP A 328 -11.26 5.74 15.34
CA TRP A 328 -10.36 4.88 14.57
C TRP A 328 -11.13 3.76 13.87
N GLN A 329 -10.77 3.50 12.61
CA GLN A 329 -11.46 2.53 11.74
C GLN A 329 -11.58 1.13 12.36
N VAL A 330 -10.57 0.68 13.13
CA VAL A 330 -10.60 -0.64 13.81
C VAL A 330 -11.73 -0.77 14.84
N ASN A 331 -12.24 0.36 15.33
CA ASN A 331 -13.29 0.47 16.34
C ASN A 331 -14.64 0.94 15.76
N LYS A 332 -14.76 1.12 14.44
CA LYS A 332 -16.04 1.45 13.76
C LYS A 332 -16.85 0.19 13.44
N LYS A 333 -17.10 -0.62 14.47
CA LYS A 333 -17.96 -1.80 14.39
C LYS A 333 -18.52 -2.12 15.76
N GLU A 334 -19.74 -2.63 15.81
CA GLU A 334 -20.31 -3.13 17.06
C GLU A 334 -19.50 -4.33 17.57
N ARG A 335 -19.05 -4.28 18.81
CA ARG A 335 -18.30 -5.38 19.45
C ARG A 335 -18.16 -5.20 20.95
N ILE A 336 -18.03 -6.32 21.64
CA ILE A 336 -17.50 -6.36 23.01
C ILE A 336 -15.98 -6.14 22.97
N SER A 337 -15.43 -5.49 23.99
CA SER A 337 -14.01 -5.15 24.13
C SER A 337 -13.23 -6.36 24.68
N ASN A 338 -12.88 -7.28 23.78
CA ASN A 338 -12.16 -8.53 24.09
C ASN A 338 -11.05 -8.86 23.06
N SER A 339 -10.58 -7.85 22.33
CA SER A 339 -9.60 -7.97 21.26
C SER A 339 -8.24 -7.42 21.68
N ARG A 340 -7.24 -7.60 20.81
CA ARG A 340 -5.90 -6.99 20.97
C ARG A 340 -5.87 -5.46 21.02
N TYR A 341 -7.00 -4.79 20.77
CA TYR A 341 -7.16 -3.34 20.84
C TYR A 341 -7.87 -2.90 22.14
N ASP A 342 -8.03 -3.81 23.10
CA ASP A 342 -8.74 -3.60 24.36
C ASP A 342 -7.80 -3.98 25.51
N PHE A 343 -6.85 -3.11 25.82
CA PHE A 343 -5.75 -3.41 26.75
C PHE A 343 -5.48 -2.32 27.79
N LEU A 344 -6.14 -1.16 27.69
CA LEU A 344 -6.03 -0.05 28.63
C LEU A 344 -7.39 0.35 29.20
N TYR A 345 -7.40 0.83 30.44
CA TYR A 345 -8.53 1.43 31.10
C TYR A 345 -8.14 2.81 31.65
N ASP A 346 -9.00 3.82 31.45
CA ASP A 346 -8.80 5.18 31.94
C ASP A 346 -9.39 5.34 33.33
N LYS A 347 -8.54 5.70 34.30
CA LYS A 347 -8.93 5.94 35.69
C LYS A 347 -9.31 7.40 35.97
N GLY A 348 -9.16 8.28 34.98
CA GLY A 348 -9.35 9.72 35.13
C GLY A 348 -8.05 10.43 35.53
N ASN A 349 -8.06 11.76 35.46
CA ASN A 349 -6.94 12.63 35.83
C ASN A 349 -5.58 12.25 35.18
N GLY A 350 -5.62 11.68 33.97
CA GLY A 350 -4.41 11.29 33.23
C GLY A 350 -3.80 9.94 33.64
N HIS A 351 -4.42 9.23 34.58
CA HIS A 351 -3.99 7.91 35.04
C HIS A 351 -4.68 6.81 34.23
N LEU A 352 -3.90 5.80 33.90
CA LEU A 352 -4.27 4.63 33.13
C LEU A 352 -3.88 3.38 33.90
N GLU A 353 -4.57 2.27 33.61
CA GLU A 353 -4.22 0.96 34.12
C GLU A 353 -4.42 -0.10 33.02
N LYS A 354 -3.80 -1.26 33.18
CA LYS A 354 -4.01 -2.39 32.27
C LYS A 354 -5.45 -2.88 32.37
N TYR A 355 -6.15 -2.98 31.25
CA TYR A 355 -7.54 -3.40 31.26
C TYR A 355 -7.69 -4.88 31.64
N ASN A 356 -8.34 -5.11 32.77
CA ASN A 356 -8.83 -6.40 33.22
C ASN A 356 -10.38 -6.42 33.25
N PRO A 357 -11.05 -7.22 32.40
CA PRO A 357 -12.51 -7.33 32.38
C PRO A 357 -13.14 -7.76 33.71
N ASP A 358 -12.44 -8.55 34.52
CA ASP A 358 -12.96 -9.05 35.81
C ASP A 358 -13.01 -7.94 36.86
N ILE A 359 -12.15 -6.93 36.74
CA ILE A 359 -12.07 -5.79 37.66
C ILE A 359 -12.88 -4.61 37.13
N HIS A 360 -12.72 -4.26 35.86
CA HIS A 360 -13.30 -3.04 35.28
C HIS A 360 -14.70 -3.25 34.67
N GLY A 361 -15.15 -4.50 34.60
CA GLY A 361 -16.32 -4.92 33.84
C GLY A 361 -16.07 -4.93 32.33
N LEU A 362 -16.97 -5.58 31.60
CA LEU A 362 -16.92 -5.61 30.13
C LEU A 362 -17.38 -4.27 29.56
N TRP A 363 -16.73 -3.85 28.47
CA TRP A 363 -17.09 -2.66 27.70
C TRP A 363 -17.46 -3.06 26.28
N GLU A 364 -18.32 -2.30 25.64
CA GLU A 364 -18.71 -2.50 24.25
C GLU A 364 -18.68 -1.21 23.44
N ILE A 365 -18.55 -1.37 22.13
CA ILE A 365 -18.82 -0.33 21.15
C ILE A 365 -20.17 -0.67 20.52
N LYS A 366 -21.09 0.29 20.52
CA LYS A 366 -22.43 0.18 19.95
C LYS A 366 -22.66 1.22 18.87
N GLU A 367 -23.51 0.89 17.93
CA GLU A 367 -23.95 1.76 16.85
C GLU A 367 -25.37 2.24 17.12
N LYS A 368 -25.60 3.53 16.94
CA LYS A 368 -26.93 4.13 16.98
C LYS A 368 -26.96 5.33 16.05
N ASP A 369 -27.92 5.35 15.13
CA ASP A 369 -28.18 6.46 14.21
C ASP A 369 -26.95 6.88 13.37
N GLY A 370 -26.16 5.89 12.92
CA GLY A 370 -24.93 6.06 12.14
C GLY A 370 -23.71 6.45 12.96
N LYS A 371 -23.81 6.48 14.29
CA LYS A 371 -22.72 6.89 15.19
C LYS A 371 -22.34 5.77 16.16
N TYR A 372 -21.03 5.56 16.29
CA TYR A 372 -20.47 4.64 17.27
C TYR A 372 -20.20 5.36 18.59
N PHE A 373 -20.50 4.69 19.70
CA PHE A 373 -20.22 5.18 21.05
C PHE A 373 -19.78 4.02 21.94
N VAL A 374 -19.12 4.36 23.04
CA VAL A 374 -18.62 3.39 24.01
C VAL A 374 -19.61 3.30 25.17
N LYS A 375 -19.87 2.10 25.68
CA LYS A 375 -20.59 1.95 26.95
C LYS A 375 -20.15 0.70 27.69
N LYS A 376 -20.47 0.64 28.99
CA LYS A 376 -20.32 -0.59 29.78
C LYS A 376 -21.32 -1.63 29.27
N TYR A 377 -20.87 -2.86 29.12
CA TYR A 377 -21.68 -3.98 28.68
C TYR A 377 -22.44 -4.54 29.88
N ASP A 378 -23.76 -4.37 29.87
CA ASP A 378 -24.65 -4.98 30.86
C ASP A 378 -25.10 -6.34 30.33
N ARG A 379 -24.82 -7.41 31.09
CA ARG A 379 -25.44 -8.71 30.86
C ARG A 379 -26.90 -8.59 31.29
N GLY A 380 -27.76 -8.20 30.35
CA GLY A 380 -29.21 -8.26 30.50
C GLY A 380 -29.70 -9.68 30.73
#